data_AF-A0A433ABL9-F1
#
_entry.id   AF-A0A433ABL9-F1
#
_cell.length_a   1.000
_cell.length_b   1.000
_cell.length_c   1.000
_cell.angle_alpha   90.00
_cell.angle_beta   90.00
_cell.angle_gamma   90.00
#
_symmetry.space_group_name_H-M   'P 1'
#
loop_
_entity.id
_entity.type
_entity.pdbx_description
1 polymer ?
#
loop_
_entity_poly.entity_id
_entity_poly.type
_entity_poly.pdbx_seq_one_letter_code
_entity_poly.pdbx_strand_id
1 'polypeptide(L)'
;MSTIDQQLAETDQHIADIQRQAHELRDAAKARPSLVAAEDLMLMERLLAAWQMHRVSISSHPELRERALDEALKRSTRRDDEI
;
A
#
# COMPACT_ATOMS: atom_id res chain seq x y z
N MET A 1 -4.10 -0.82 18.07
CA MET A 1 -3.51 -0.79 16.72
C MET A 1 -2.33 0.17 16.80
N SER A 2 -1.12 -0.23 16.39
CA SER A 2 0.04 0.69 16.43
C SER A 2 -0.19 1.85 15.46
N THR A 3 0.40 3.02 15.73
CA THR A 3 0.41 4.15 14.81
C THR A 3 0.89 3.73 13.42
N ILE A 4 1.84 2.78 13.35
CA ILE A 4 2.41 2.29 12.09
C ILE A 4 1.44 1.35 11.37
N ASP A 5 0.69 0.53 12.11
CA ASP A 5 -0.38 -0.30 11.54
C ASP A 5 -1.47 0.59 10.92
N GLN A 6 -1.80 1.69 11.61
CA GLN A 6 -2.77 2.66 11.11
C GLN A 6 -2.26 3.36 9.85
N GLN A 7 -1.02 3.83 9.84
CA GLN A 7 -0.40 4.44 8.67
C GLN A 7 -0.34 3.48 7.47
N LEU A 8 -0.04 2.20 7.70
CA LEU A 8 -0.10 1.16 6.67
C LEU A 8 -1.51 1.00 6.11
N ALA A 9 -2.52 0.88 6.98
CA ALA A 9 -3.91 0.71 6.55
C ALA A 9 -4.43 1.92 5.77
N GLU A 10 -4.13 3.14 6.23
CA GLU A 10 -4.48 4.38 5.53
C GLU A 10 -3.76 4.48 4.17
N THR A 11 -2.48 4.12 4.13
CA THR A 11 -1.71 4.10 2.88
C THR A 11 -2.26 3.07 1.89
N ASP A 12 -2.65 1.89 2.36
CA ASP A 12 -3.24 0.84 1.52
C ASP A 12 -4.58 1.29 0.93
N GLN A 13 -5.40 1.99 1.71
CA GLN A 13 -6.64 2.59 1.23
C GLN A 13 -6.36 3.65 0.14
N HIS A 14 -5.41 4.56 0.37
CA HIS A 14 -5.05 5.58 -0.62
C HIS A 14 -4.52 4.98 -1.93
N ILE A 15 -3.72 3.92 -1.85
CA ILE A 15 -3.24 3.20 -3.05
C ILE A 15 -4.42 2.61 -3.82
N ALA A 16 -5.36 1.95 -3.14
CA ALA A 16 -6.53 1.37 -3.79
C ALA A 16 -7.41 2.43 -4.47
N ASP A 17 -7.62 3.58 -3.81
CA ASP A 17 -8.40 4.68 -4.37
C ASP A 17 -7.75 5.30 -5.61
N ILE A 18 -6.43 5.53 -5.56
CA ILE A 18 -5.68 6.09 -6.70
C ILE A 18 -5.63 5.09 -7.86
N GLN A 19 -5.49 3.80 -7.58
CA GLN A 19 -5.56 2.76 -8.61
C GLN A 19 -6.91 2.75 -9.33
N ARG A 20 -8.01 2.87 -8.58
CA ARG A 20 -9.36 2.97 -9.14
C ARG A 20 -9.51 4.22 -10.00
N GLN A 21 -9.09 5.39 -9.50
CA GLN A 21 -9.15 6.64 -10.24
C GLN A 21 -8.28 6.63 -11.50
N ALA A 22 -7.08 6.04 -11.44
CA ALA A 22 -6.22 5.89 -12.60
C ALA A 22 -6.85 4.97 -13.67
N HIS A 23 -7.56 3.92 -13.25
CA HIS A 23 -8.31 3.06 -14.15
C HIS A 23 -9.46 3.81 -14.82
N GLU A 24 -10.28 4.51 -14.04
CA GLU A 24 -11.37 5.35 -14.53
C GLU A 24 -10.87 6.41 -15.52
N LEU A 25 -9.74 7.05 -15.23
CA LEU A 25 -9.13 8.06 -16.10
C LEU A 25 -8.60 7.45 -17.40
N ARG A 26 -7.99 6.27 -17.35
CA ARG A 26 -7.55 5.53 -18.55
C ARG A 26 -8.74 5.13 -19.43
N ASP A 27 -9.83 4.70 -18.82
CA ASP A 27 -11.03 4.33 -19.57
C ASP A 27 -11.75 5.55 -20.16
N ALA A 28 -11.78 6.67 -19.43
CA ALA A 28 -12.22 7.96 -19.98
C ALA A 28 -11.35 8.40 -21.15
N ALA A 29 -10.02 8.27 -21.05
CA ALA A 29 -9.09 8.59 -22.13
C ALA A 29 -9.30 7.72 -23.38
N LYS A 30 -9.60 6.42 -23.21
CA LYS A 30 -9.94 5.53 -24.34
C LYS A 30 -11.27 5.91 -24.98
N ALA A 31 -12.28 6.23 -24.17
CA ALA A 31 -13.61 6.56 -24.67
C ALA A 31 -13.65 7.94 -25.35
N ARG A 32 -12.93 8.92 -24.81
CA ARG A 32 -12.90 10.31 -25.28
C ARG A 32 -11.50 10.91 -25.07
N PRO A 33 -10.55 10.65 -25.99
CA PRO A 33 -9.15 11.08 -25.85
C PRO A 33 -8.97 12.59 -25.74
N SER A 34 -9.88 13.40 -26.29
CA SER A 34 -9.81 14.87 -26.23
C SER A 34 -10.15 15.46 -24.86
N LEU A 35 -10.70 14.67 -23.93
CA LEU A 35 -11.10 15.12 -22.59
C LEU A 35 -10.07 14.81 -21.51
N VAL A 36 -9.05 14.02 -21.82
CA VAL A 36 -8.02 13.61 -20.86
C VAL A 36 -6.66 14.01 -21.41
N ALA A 37 -5.94 14.87 -20.70
CA ALA A 37 -4.58 15.20 -21.09
C ALA A 37 -3.66 14.01 -20.80
N ALA A 38 -2.67 13.77 -21.67
CA ALA A 38 -1.65 12.76 -21.41
C ALA A 38 -0.89 13.03 -20.09
N GLU A 39 -0.76 14.32 -19.75
CA GLU A 39 -0.16 14.80 -18.49
C GLU A 39 -0.94 14.31 -17.26
N ASP A 40 -2.27 14.25 -17.32
CA ASP A 40 -3.10 13.76 -16.21
C ASP A 40 -2.87 12.27 -15.96
N LEU A 41 -2.77 11.48 -17.04
CA LEU A 41 -2.45 10.06 -16.96
C LEU A 41 -1.06 9.84 -16.35
N MET A 42 -0.06 10.60 -16.80
CA MET A 42 1.30 10.54 -16.26
C MET A 42 1.36 10.98 -14.80
N LEU A 43 0.61 12.02 -14.42
CA LEU A 43 0.55 12.50 -13.03
C LEU A 43 -0.04 11.42 -12.12
N MET A 44 -1.14 10.77 -12.53
CA MET A 44 -1.75 9.70 -11.76
C MET A 44 -0.82 8.50 -11.58
N GLU A 45 -0.08 8.11 -12.62
CA GLU A 45 0.92 7.05 -12.52
C GLU A 45 2.06 7.40 -11.56
N ARG A 46 2.55 8.65 -11.59
CA ARG A 46 3.59 9.13 -10.66
C ARG A 46 3.09 9.18 -9.23
N LEU A 47 1.85 9.62 -9.00
CA LEU A 47 1.23 9.63 -7.68
C LEU A 47 1.10 8.21 -7.13
N LEU A 48 0.63 7.26 -7.94
CA LEU A 48 0.55 5.86 -7.53
C LEU A 48 1.92 5.29 -7.14
N ALA A 49 2.95 5.55 -7.95
CA ALA A 49 4.31 5.11 -7.65
C ALA A 49 4.84 5.72 -6.35
N ALA A 50 4.57 7.01 -6.10
CA ALA A 50 4.98 7.68 -4.85
C ALA A 50 4.31 7.06 -3.62
N TRP A 51 3.01 6.74 -3.69
CA TRP A 51 2.30 6.07 -2.59
C TRP A 51 2.79 4.64 -2.36
N GLN A 52 3.08 3.89 -3.42
CA GLN A 52 3.68 2.56 -3.30
C GLN A 52 5.06 2.61 -2.63
N MET A 53 5.88 3.60 -2.98
CA MET A 53 7.17 3.83 -2.34
C MET A 53 7.01 4.22 -0.86
N HIS A 54 6.03 5.08 -0.55
CA HIS A 54 5.71 5.44 0.83
C HIS A 54 5.30 4.22 1.66
N ARG A 55 4.42 3.36 1.12
CA ARG A 55 4.03 2.10 1.73
C ARG A 55 5.23 1.20 2.05
N VAL A 56 6.16 1.05 1.10
CA VAL A 56 7.39 0.27 1.31
C VAL A 56 8.20 0.87 2.45
N SER A 57 8.37 2.19 2.49
CA SER A 57 9.06 2.89 3.58
C SER A 57 8.42 2.60 4.94
N ILE A 58 7.09 2.65 5.05
CA ILE A 58 6.40 2.33 6.31
C ILE A 58 6.61 0.85 6.67
N SER A 59 6.49 -0.06 5.70
CA SER A 59 6.66 -1.50 5.93
C SER A 59 8.08 -1.90 6.35
N SER A 60 9.08 -1.07 6.05
CA SER A 60 10.46 -1.25 6.49
C SER A 60 10.73 -0.78 7.92
N HIS A 61 9.71 -0.28 8.64
CA HIS A 61 9.90 0.22 9.99
C HIS A 61 10.34 -0.90 10.97
N PRO A 62 11.37 -0.68 11.81
CA PRO A 62 11.89 -1.69 12.73
C PRO A 62 10.83 -2.33 13.64
N GLU A 63 9.90 -1.52 14.16
CA GLU A 63 8.80 -1.99 15.02
C GLU A 63 7.97 -3.11 14.39
N LEU A 64 7.71 -3.06 13.07
CA LEU A 64 6.97 -4.12 12.38
C LEU A 64 7.78 -5.41 12.29
N ARG A 65 9.09 -5.29 12.07
CA ARG A 65 10.01 -6.43 12.01
C ARG A 65 10.17 -7.09 13.37
N GLU A 66 10.35 -6.30 14.43
CA GLU A 66 10.45 -6.79 15.81
C GLU A 66 9.17 -7.51 16.23
N ARG A 67 8.00 -6.95 15.93
CA ARG A 67 6.72 -7.63 16.18
C ARG A 67 6.57 -8.93 15.40
N ALA A 68 6.99 -8.97 14.14
CA ALA A 68 6.95 -10.20 13.34
C ALA A 68 7.87 -11.28 13.93
N LEU A 69 9.04 -10.90 14.45
CA LEU A 69 9.95 -11.80 15.17
C LEU A 69 9.34 -12.28 16.49
N ASP A 70 8.76 -11.39 17.29
CA ASP A 70 8.09 -11.74 18.55
C ASP A 70 6.91 -12.69 18.33
N GLU A 71 6.11 -12.47 17.29
CA GLU A 71 5.03 -13.40 16.92
C GLU A 71 5.56 -14.74 16.44
N ALA A 72 6.63 -14.76 15.65
CA ALA A 72 7.27 -16.00 15.20
C ALA A 72 7.84 -16.79 16.39
N LEU A 73 8.47 -16.11 17.35
CA LEU A 73 8.96 -16.70 18.59
C LEU A 73 7.81 -17.30 19.42
N LYS A 74 6.73 -16.56 19.63
CA LYS A 74 5.54 -17.05 20.35
C LYS A 74 4.91 -18.28 19.67
N ARG A 75 4.86 -18.32 18.34
CA ARG A 75 4.35 -19.49 17.61
C ARG A 75 5.30 -20.70 17.71
N SER A 76 6.61 -20.45 17.71
CA SER A 76 7.63 -21.49 17.89
C SER A 76 7.49 -22.13 19.28
N THR A 77 7.45 -21.33 20.34
CA THR A 77 7.43 -21.83 21.72
C THR A 77 6.09 -22.47 22.09
N ARG A 78 4.97 -22.00 21.53
CA ARG A 78 3.65 -22.59 21.76
C ARG A 78 3.50 -24.01 21.17
N ARG A 79 4.36 -24.40 20.23
CA ARG A 79 4.41 -25.77 19.69
C ARG A 79 5.11 -26.76 20.63
N ASP A 80 5.95 -26.27 21.53
CA ASP A 80 6.73 -27.11 22.45
C ASP A 80 5.97 -27.44 23.75
N ASP A 81 4.90 -26.71 24.07
CA ASP A 81 4.06 -26.91 25.27
C ASP A 81 2.88 -27.91 25.08
N GLU A 82 2.67 -28.45 23.87
CA GLU A 82 1.59 -29.40 23.56
C GLU A 82 2.04 -30.89 23.53
N ILE A 83 3.19 -31.24 24.13
CA ILE A 83 3.72 -32.63 24.17
C ILE A 83 3.65 -33.23 25.57
#